data_AF-A0A2U3IEQ6-F1
#
_entry.id   AF-A0A2U3IEQ6-F1
#
_cell.length_a   1.000
_cell.length_b   1.000
_cell.length_c   1.000
_cell.angle_alpha   90.00
_cell.angle_beta   90.00
_cell.angle_gamma   90.00
#
_symmetry.space_group_name_H-M   'P 1'
#
loop_
_entity.id
_entity.type
_entity.pdbx_description
1 polymer ?
#
loop_
_entity_poly.entity_id
_entity_poly.type
_entity_poly.pdbx_seq_one_letter_code
_entity_poly.pdbx_strand_id
1 'polypeptide(L)' 'MNTHTLDALAALTETVAVIRHARGLKNPHDLPEGSPERQLAADAFADDFLRALDAEPSIGTWWPI' A
#
# COMPACT_ATOMS: atom_id res chain seq x y z
N MET A 1 -19.00 0.60 -2.66
CA MET A 1 -17.77 1.39 -2.44
C MET A 1 -18.00 2.78 -3.02
N ASN A 2 -17.91 3.84 -2.23
CA ASN A 2 -18.16 5.21 -2.71
C ASN A 2 -16.83 5.87 -3.17
N THR A 3 -16.91 7.01 -3.87
CA THR A 3 -15.72 7.72 -4.39
C THR A 3 -14.74 8.10 -3.28
N HIS A 4 -15.25 8.51 -2.12
CA HIS A 4 -14.42 8.84 -0.95
C HIS A 4 -13.57 7.65 -0.46
N THR A 5 -14.13 6.43 -0.44
CA THR A 5 -13.38 5.20 -0.12
C THR A 5 -12.25 4.98 -1.12
N LEU A 6 -12.49 5.19 -2.41
CA LEU A 6 -11.47 5.02 -3.45
C LEU A 6 -10.35 6.06 -3.34
N ASP A 7 -10.71 7.32 -3.11
CA ASP A 7 -9.73 8.41 -2.93
C ASP A 7 -8.85 8.17 -1.69
N ALA A 8 -9.44 7.69 -0.59
CA ALA A 8 -8.71 7.37 0.64
C ALA A 8 -7.72 6.20 0.43
N LEU A 9 -8.14 5.14 -0.28
CA LEU A 9 -7.26 4.02 -0.61
C LEU A 9 -6.12 4.43 -1.56
N ALA A 10 -6.38 5.31 -2.53
CA ALA A 10 -5.35 5.87 -3.40
C ALA A 10 -4.33 6.68 -2.60
N ALA A 11 -4.79 7.59 -1.75
CA ALA A 11 -3.92 8.41 -0.90
C ALA A 11 -3.06 7.55 0.06
N LEU A 12 -3.63 6.48 0.62
CA LEU A 12 -2.87 5.55 1.45
C LEU A 12 -1.81 4.80 0.65
N THR A 13 -2.16 4.33 -0.55
CA THR A 13 -1.24 3.64 -1.47
C THR A 13 -0.04 4.53 -1.81
N GLU A 14 -0.30 5.81 -2.14
CA GLU A 14 0.76 6.80 -2.41
C GLU A 14 1.62 7.07 -1.18
N THR A 15 1.00 7.20 -0.01
CA THR A 15 1.70 7.43 1.26
C THR A 15 2.67 6.28 1.58
N VAL A 16 2.21 5.03 1.44
CA VAL A 16 3.05 3.84 1.64
C VAL A 16 4.22 3.82 0.65
N ALA A 17 3.98 4.14 -0.62
CA ALA A 17 5.04 4.20 -1.64
C ALA A 17 6.12 5.24 -1.30
N VAL A 18 5.72 6.43 -0.84
CA VAL A 18 6.64 7.50 -0.43
C VAL A 18 7.46 7.09 0.79
N ILE A 19 6.83 6.50 1.82
CA ILE A 19 7.53 6.06 3.03
C ILE A 19 8.55 4.96 2.72
N ARG A 20 8.18 3.99 1.88
CA ARG A 20 9.09 2.92 1.44
C ARG A 20 10.29 3.49 0.68
N HIS A 21 10.04 4.42 -0.24
CA HIS A 21 11.11 5.11 -0.97
C HIS A 21 12.05 5.85 -0.02
N ALA A 22 11.52 6.60 0.95
CA ALA A 22 12.31 7.31 1.96
C ALA A 22 13.16 6.38 2.83
N ARG A 23 12.74 5.12 3.00
CA ARG A 23 13.49 4.06 3.69
C ARG A 23 14.49 3.32 2.79
N GLY A 24 14.61 3.72 1.52
CA GLY A 24 15.46 3.04 0.55
C GLY A 24 14.90 1.70 0.04
N LEU A 25 13.62 1.40 0.33
CA LEU A 25 12.94 0.21 -0.15
C LEU A 25 12.37 0.44 -1.55
N LYS A 26 12.35 -0.61 -2.38
CA LYS A 26 11.76 -0.56 -3.72
C LYS A 26 10.25 -0.78 -3.65
N ASN A 27 9.52 -0.03 -4.45
CA ASN A 27 8.13 -0.28 -4.73
C ASN A 27 7.99 -1.25 -5.93
N PRO A 28 6.86 -1.94 -6.07
CA PRO A 28 6.66 -2.88 -7.18
C PRO A 28 6.80 -2.24 -8.56
N HIS A 29 6.41 -0.96 -8.69
CA HIS A 29 6.49 -0.20 -9.94
C HIS A 29 7.91 0.30 -10.27
N ASP A 30 8.86 0.21 -9.33
CA ASP A 30 10.27 0.53 -9.58
C ASP A 30 11.02 -0.64 -10.26
N LEU A 31 10.36 -1.79 -10.41
CA LEU A 31 10.98 -3.05 -10.81
C LEU A 31 10.40 -3.59 -12.13
N PRO A 32 11.19 -4.29 -12.94
CA PRO A 32 10.74 -4.87 -14.20
C PRO A 32 9.55 -5.81 -14.00
N GLU A 33 8.60 -5.77 -14.93
CA GLU A 33 7.48 -6.71 -14.96
C GLU A 33 7.97 -8.16 -15.06
N GLY A 34 7.34 -9.05 -14.29
CA GLY A 34 7.70 -10.47 -14.27
C GLY A 34 8.98 -10.84 -13.53
N SER A 35 9.72 -9.87 -12.97
CA SER A 35 10.89 -10.16 -12.15
C SER A 35 10.49 -10.76 -10.78
N PRO A 36 11.23 -11.76 -10.26
CA PRO A 36 11.02 -12.26 -8.90
C PRO A 36 11.13 -11.16 -7.84
N GLU A 37 12.02 -10.19 -8.05
CA GLU A 37 12.22 -9.05 -7.17
C GLU A 37 10.96 -8.18 -7.10
N ARG A 38 10.22 -8.03 -8.20
CA ARG A 38 8.94 -7.31 -8.20
C ARG A 38 7.90 -8.03 -7.36
N GLN A 39 7.84 -9.36 -7.39
CA GLN A 39 6.92 -10.12 -6.53
C GLN A 39 7.26 -9.91 -5.05
N LEU A 40 8.54 -10.01 -4.69
CA LEU A 40 9.00 -9.76 -3.32
C LEU A 40 8.68 -8.33 -2.85
N ALA A 41 8.87 -7.34 -3.73
CA ALA A 41 8.50 -5.95 -3.43
C ALA A 41 6.98 -5.77 -3.31
N ALA A 42 6.18 -6.51 -4.07
CA ALA A 42 4.72 -6.47 -4.01
C ALA A 42 4.19 -7.07 -2.71
N ASP A 43 4.72 -8.22 -2.29
CA ASP A 43 4.34 -8.85 -1.03
C ASP A 43 4.69 -7.93 0.15
N ALA A 44 5.91 -7.39 0.18
CA ALA A 44 6.34 -6.46 1.22
C ALA A 44 5.55 -5.13 1.21
N PHE A 45 5.13 -4.66 0.02
CA PHE A 45 4.28 -3.48 -0.10
C PHE A 45 2.88 -3.74 0.44
N ALA A 46 2.30 -4.91 0.15
CA ALA A 46 1.00 -5.30 0.65
C ALA A 46 1.00 -5.38 2.19
N ASP A 47 2.05 -5.94 2.79
CA ASP A 47 2.20 -5.99 4.25
C ASP A 47 2.27 -4.58 4.88
N ASP A 48 3.02 -3.66 4.27
CA ASP A 48 3.10 -2.28 4.76
C ASP A 48 1.76 -1.55 4.60
N PHE A 49 1.04 -1.80 3.51
CA PHE A 49 -0.28 -1.24 3.26
C PHE A 49 -1.32 -1.74 4.25
N LEU A 50 -1.37 -3.06 4.50
CA LEU A 50 -2.27 -3.65 5.50
C LEU A 50 -1.95 -3.17 6.91
N ARG A 51 -0.67 -3.02 7.26
CA ARG A 51 -0.27 -2.45 8.55
C ARG A 51 -0.72 -0.99 8.68
N ALA A 52 -0.61 -0.21 7.61
CA ALA A 52 -1.07 1.18 7.61
C ALA A 52 -2.60 1.27 7.69
N LEU A 53 -3.32 0.33 7.08
CA LEU A 53 -4.77 0.21 7.23
C LEU A 53 -5.18 -0.13 8.67
N ASP A 54 -4.51 -1.10 9.30
CA ASP A 54 -4.83 -1.56 10.66
C ASP A 54 -4.52 -0.49 11.73
N ALA A 55 -3.52 0.36 11.47
CA ALA A 55 -3.15 1.46 12.36
C ALA A 55 -4.20 2.59 12.43
N GLU A 56 -5.15 2.64 11.48
CA GLU A 56 -6.18 3.67 11.42
C GLU A 56 -7.51 3.16 12.03
N PRO A 57 -7.88 3.60 13.25
CA PRO A 57 -9.06 3.10 13.97
C PRO A 57 -10.38 3.35 13.23
N SER A 58 -10.39 4.34 12.34
CA SER A 58 -11.56 4.67 11.53
C SER A 58 -11.80 3.66 10.41
N ILE A 59 -10.82 2.89 9.97
CA ILE A 59 -10.94 2.02 8.78
C ILE A 59 -11.88 0.85 9.01
N GLY A 60 -11.93 0.29 10.22
CA GLY A 60 -12.91 -0.74 10.59
C GLY A 60 -14.37 -0.28 10.47
N THR A 61 -14.63 1.04 10.40
CA THR A 61 -16.00 1.57 10.26
C THR A 61 -16.50 1.68 8.83
N TRP A 62 -15.61 1.74 7.82
CA TRP A 62 -16.00 1.86 6.40
C TRP A 62 -15.45 0.72 5.51
N TRP A 63 -14.60 -0.14 6.06
CA TRP A 63 -14.10 -1.35 5.42
C TRP A 63 -14.28 -2.58 6.35
N PRO A 64 -15.50 -3.16 6.40
CA PRO A 64 -15.71 -4.43 7.08
C PRO A 64 -15.17 -5.55 6.18
N ILE A 65 -14.08 -6.20 6.60
CA ILE A 65 -13.65 -7.49 6.02
C ILE A 65 -14.43 -8.60 6.72
#